data_AF-A0A436WQW9-F1
#
_entry.id   AF-A0A436WQW9-F1
#
_cell.length_a   1.000
_cell.length_b   1.000
_cell.length_c   1.000
_cell.angle_alpha   90.00
_cell.angle_beta   90.00
_cell.angle_gamma   90.00
#
_symmetry.space_group_name_H-M   'P 1'
#
loop_
_entity.id
_entity.type
_entity.pdbx_description
1 polymer ?
#
loop_
_entity_poly.entity_id
_entity_poly.type
_entity_poly.pdbx_seq_one_letter_code
_entity_poly.pdbx_strand_id
1 'polypeptide(L)'
;MSPVLFELLLRSTWETVLMTGASGLISLVFGLPLGLALVATDRGGIAESLWVNRALAAVINGFRSVPFIILLVALIPVTRLIVGTSIGTWAAIVPLSIAATPYYARIAEVSLREVDHGLIEAARAMGGNRWTIIREVLVPEALPSIVAGFTVTLVTLVGASAMA
;
A
#
# COMPACT_ATOMS: atom_id res chain seq x y z
N MET A 1 -34.06 15.81 -10.99
CA MET A 1 -33.00 15.08 -11.71
C MET A 1 -33.67 14.07 -12.63
N SER A 2 -33.16 13.86 -13.85
CA SER A 2 -33.71 12.78 -14.68
C SER A 2 -33.45 11.43 -14.00
N PRO A 3 -34.37 10.46 -14.10
CA PRO A 3 -34.16 9.10 -13.55
C PRO A 3 -32.83 8.49 -14.03
N VAL A 4 -32.49 8.72 -15.30
CA VAL A 4 -31.24 8.29 -15.93
C VAL A 4 -30.01 8.88 -15.22
N LEU A 5 -30.02 10.17 -14.86
CA LEU A 5 -28.89 10.78 -14.18
C LEU A 5 -28.69 10.19 -12.78
N PHE A 6 -29.78 9.90 -12.07
CA PHE A 6 -29.70 9.28 -10.75
C PHE A 6 -29.10 7.86 -10.82
N GLU A 7 -29.53 7.05 -11.77
CA GLU A 7 -28.99 5.70 -11.99
C GLU A 7 -27.49 5.72 -12.35
N LEU A 8 -27.07 6.64 -13.21
CA LEU A 8 -25.65 6.81 -13.58
C LEU A 8 -24.80 7.19 -12.37
N LEU A 9 -25.25 8.14 -11.55
CA LEU A 9 -24.53 8.56 -10.34
C LEU A 9 -24.41 7.42 -9.32
N LEU A 10 -25.47 6.65 -9.13
CA LEU A 10 -25.46 5.51 -8.23
C LEU A 10 -24.47 4.44 -8.72
N ARG A 11 -24.48 4.15 -10.02
CA ARG A 11 -23.55 3.21 -10.65
C ARG A 11 -22.10 3.68 -10.51
N SER A 12 -21.79 4.93 -10.86
CA SER A 12 -20.42 5.45 -10.76
C SER A 12 -19.91 5.51 -9.33
N THR A 13 -20.80 5.78 -8.36
CA THR A 13 -20.46 5.69 -6.93
C THR A 13 -20.04 4.26 -6.57
N TRP A 14 -20.77 3.25 -7.06
CA TRP A 14 -20.41 1.86 -6.84
C TRP A 14 -19.08 1.47 -7.53
N GLU A 15 -18.84 1.98 -8.74
CA GLU A 15 -17.57 1.78 -9.44
C GLU A 15 -16.40 2.35 -8.64
N THR A 16 -16.53 3.56 -8.08
CA THR A 16 -15.51 4.17 -7.19
C THR A 16 -15.27 3.35 -5.93
N VAL A 17 -16.34 2.87 -5.28
CA VAL A 17 -16.24 2.01 -4.08
C VAL A 17 -15.50 0.71 -4.41
N LEU A 18 -15.83 0.07 -5.53
CA LEU A 18 -15.17 -1.14 -5.98
C LEU A 18 -13.69 -0.91 -6.31
N MET A 19 -13.37 0.15 -7.07
CA MET A 19 -11.98 0.48 -7.43
C MET A 19 -11.14 0.78 -6.19
N THR A 20 -11.66 1.62 -5.29
CA THR A 20 -10.98 2.02 -4.06
C THR A 20 -10.82 0.85 -3.10
N GLY A 21 -11.89 0.07 -2.89
CA GLY A 21 -11.89 -1.07 -1.98
C GLY A 21 -10.96 -2.18 -2.45
N ALA A 22 -11.04 -2.58 -3.73
CA ALA A 22 -10.18 -3.63 -4.28
C ALA A 22 -8.71 -3.21 -4.31
N SER A 23 -8.41 -2.02 -4.84
CA SER A 23 -7.03 -1.52 -4.91
C SER A 23 -6.45 -1.25 -3.53
N GLY A 24 -7.28 -0.74 -2.60
CA GLY A 24 -6.93 -0.56 -1.21
C GLY A 24 -6.56 -1.88 -0.54
N LEU A 25 -7.38 -2.91 -0.68
CA LEU A 25 -7.11 -4.24 -0.14
C LEU A 25 -5.81 -4.83 -0.72
N ILE A 26 -5.60 -4.72 -2.03
CA ILE A 26 -4.35 -5.16 -2.67
C ILE A 26 -3.16 -4.39 -2.10
N SER A 27 -3.27 -3.07 -1.98
CA SER A 27 -2.21 -2.23 -1.39
C SER A 27 -1.93 -2.58 0.07
N LEU A 28 -2.94 -2.96 0.86
CA LEU A 28 -2.76 -3.41 2.23
C LEU A 28 -1.99 -4.72 2.28
N VAL A 29 -2.43 -5.71 1.48
CA VAL A 29 -1.86 -7.05 1.43
C VAL A 29 -0.40 -7.05 0.97
N PHE A 30 -0.04 -6.22 -0.01
CA PHE A 30 1.34 -6.17 -0.51
C PHE A 30 2.17 -5.06 0.13
N GLY A 31 1.57 -3.89 0.39
CA GLY A 31 2.25 -2.73 0.92
C GLY A 31 2.67 -2.90 2.38
N LEU A 32 1.83 -3.49 3.24
CA LEU A 32 2.20 -3.70 4.64
C LEU A 32 3.43 -4.63 4.79
N PRO A 33 3.49 -5.81 4.12
CA PRO A 33 4.71 -6.62 4.12
C PRO A 33 5.94 -5.91 3.55
N LEU A 34 5.78 -5.07 2.52
CA LEU A 34 6.88 -4.28 1.96
C LEU A 34 7.38 -3.22 2.95
N GLY A 35 6.48 -2.51 3.64
CA GLY A 35 6.82 -1.57 4.70
C GLY A 35 7.53 -2.25 5.87
N LEU A 36 7.04 -3.42 6.27
CA LEU A 36 7.69 -4.25 7.28
C LEU A 36 9.09 -4.72 6.84
N ALA A 37 9.24 -5.15 5.58
CA ALA A 37 10.53 -5.54 5.04
C ALA A 37 11.52 -4.37 5.02
N LEU A 38 11.07 -3.15 4.71
CA LEU A 38 11.90 -1.94 4.78
C LEU A 38 12.39 -1.67 6.21
N VAL A 39 11.55 -1.80 7.23
CA VAL A 39 11.99 -1.60 8.63
C VAL A 39 12.87 -2.75 9.10
N ALA A 40 12.51 -3.99 8.79
CA ALA A 40 13.23 -5.18 9.25
C ALA A 40 14.65 -5.28 8.66
N THR A 41 14.84 -4.84 7.42
CA THR A 41 16.14 -4.94 6.71
C THR A 41 17.04 -3.71 6.87
N ASP A 42 16.59 -2.67 7.56
CA ASP A 42 17.39 -1.47 7.82
C ASP A 42 18.53 -1.74 8.83
N ARG A 43 19.45 -0.78 8.97
CA ARG A 43 20.54 -0.82 9.96
C ARG A 43 19.99 -0.98 11.38
N GLY A 44 20.48 -1.97 12.12
CA GLY A 44 19.97 -2.28 13.45
C GLY A 44 18.58 -2.96 13.45
N GLY A 45 18.03 -3.23 12.27
CA GLY A 45 16.76 -3.92 12.07
C GLY A 45 16.81 -5.39 12.52
N ILE A 46 15.63 -6.01 12.60
CA ILE A 46 15.46 -7.38 13.09
C ILE A 46 16.13 -8.40 12.15
N ALA A 47 16.21 -8.10 10.86
CA ALA A 47 16.78 -8.93 9.81
C ALA A 47 17.64 -8.07 8.86
N GLU A 48 18.62 -7.35 9.43
CA GLU A 48 19.46 -6.39 8.72
C GLU A 48 20.01 -6.94 7.40
N SER A 49 19.72 -6.24 6.31
CA SER A 49 20.26 -6.50 4.98
C SER A 49 20.22 -5.22 4.14
N LEU A 50 21.30 -4.44 4.24
CA LEU A 50 21.35 -3.11 3.64
C LEU A 50 21.22 -3.11 2.12
N TRP A 51 21.67 -4.19 1.47
CA TRP A 51 21.52 -4.34 0.03
C TRP A 51 20.05 -4.55 -0.37
N VAL A 52 19.34 -5.45 0.34
CA VAL A 52 17.91 -5.69 0.12
C VAL A 52 17.11 -4.42 0.42
N ASN A 53 17.42 -3.76 1.53
CA ASN A 53 16.76 -2.53 1.94
C ASN A 53 16.87 -1.44 0.86
N ARG A 54 18.10 -1.18 0.38
CA ARG A 54 18.36 -0.17 -0.65
C ARG A 54 17.69 -0.52 -1.98
N ALA A 55 17.73 -1.78 -2.39
CA ALA A 55 17.06 -2.22 -3.62
C ALA A 55 15.53 -2.03 -3.52
N LEU A 56 14.94 -2.46 -2.40
CA LEU A 56 13.51 -2.31 -2.14
C LEU A 56 13.09 -0.84 -2.09
N ALA A 57 13.85 -0.01 -1.38
CA ALA A 57 13.63 1.43 -1.29
C ALA A 57 13.76 2.10 -2.65
N ALA A 58 14.74 1.71 -3.48
CA ALA A 58 14.91 2.25 -4.83
C ALA A 58 13.70 1.92 -5.71
N VAL A 59 13.20 0.68 -5.68
CA VAL A 59 12.00 0.28 -6.42
C VAL A 59 10.78 1.08 -5.96
N ILE A 60 10.53 1.13 -4.64
CA ILE A 60 9.38 1.84 -4.05
C ILE A 60 9.43 3.33 -4.40
N ASN A 61 10.59 3.97 -4.23
CA ASN A 61 10.74 5.39 -4.56
C ASN A 61 10.65 5.65 -6.07
N GLY A 62 11.13 4.72 -6.91
CA GLY A 62 10.97 4.76 -8.35
C GLY A 62 9.50 4.84 -8.75
N PHE A 63 8.67 3.88 -8.31
CA PHE A 63 7.23 3.91 -8.58
C PHE A 63 6.53 5.15 -8.00
N ARG A 64 6.88 5.58 -6.78
CA ARG A 64 6.28 6.76 -6.14
C ARG A 64 6.66 8.08 -6.81
N SER A 65 7.78 8.12 -7.53
CA SER A 65 8.20 9.33 -8.25
C SER A 65 7.46 9.54 -9.56
N VAL A 66 6.83 8.50 -10.12
CA VAL A 66 6.08 8.58 -11.37
C VAL A 66 4.68 9.12 -11.09
N PRO A 67 4.27 10.23 -11.73
CA PRO A 67 2.89 10.72 -11.64
C PRO A 67 1.87 9.65 -12.02
N PHE A 68 0.77 9.56 -11.28
CA PHE A 68 -0.22 8.48 -11.44
C PHE A 68 -0.73 8.33 -12.88
N ILE A 69 -1.04 9.45 -13.56
CA ILE A 69 -1.51 9.44 -14.95
C ILE A 69 -0.47 8.81 -15.90
N ILE A 70 0.81 9.13 -15.70
CA ILE A 70 1.89 8.57 -16.52
C ILE A 70 2.01 7.06 -16.25
N LEU A 71 1.94 6.65 -14.99
CA LEU A 71 1.97 5.24 -14.60
C LEU A 71 0.78 4.46 -15.16
N LEU A 72 -0.43 5.04 -15.14
CA LEU A 72 -1.64 4.44 -15.69
C LEU A 72 -1.48 4.15 -17.18
N VAL A 73 -1.01 5.14 -17.95
CA VAL A 73 -0.78 4.98 -19.40
C VAL A 73 0.33 3.96 -19.66
N ALA A 74 1.42 4.00 -18.89
CA ALA A 74 2.53 3.05 -19.02
C ALA A 74 2.10 1.60 -18.72
N LEU A 75 1.08 1.39 -17.88
CA LEU A 75 0.58 0.08 -17.50
C LEU A 75 -0.50 -0.49 -18.42
N ILE A 76 -1.00 0.26 -19.42
CA ILE A 76 -1.98 -0.25 -20.41
C ILE A 76 -1.65 -1.65 -20.96
N PRO A 77 -0.42 -1.96 -21.44
CA PRO A 77 -0.12 -3.30 -21.95
C PRO A 77 -0.23 -4.38 -20.86
N VAL A 78 0.21 -4.07 -19.64
CA VAL A 78 0.13 -4.98 -18.48
C VAL A 78 -1.32 -5.20 -18.06
N THR A 79 -2.13 -4.13 -18.01
CA THR A 79 -3.55 -4.20 -17.70
C THR A 79 -4.30 -5.07 -18.71
N ARG A 80 -4.03 -4.91 -20.01
CA ARG A 80 -4.61 -5.76 -21.06
C ARG A 80 -4.18 -7.21 -20.93
N LEU A 81 -2.93 -7.47 -20.54
CA LEU A 81 -2.44 -8.83 -20.33
C LEU A 81 -3.16 -9.52 -19.16
N ILE A 82 -3.41 -8.80 -18.07
CA ILE A 82 -4.03 -9.35 -16.85
C ILE A 82 -5.56 -9.49 -16.98
N VAL A 83 -6.22 -8.46 -17.53
CA VAL A 83 -7.70 -8.33 -17.50
C VAL A 83 -8.33 -8.52 -18.88
N GLY A 84 -7.54 -8.49 -19.96
CA GLY A 84 -8.03 -8.59 -21.34
C GLY A 84 -8.55 -7.28 -21.94
N THR A 85 -8.64 -6.21 -21.14
CA THR A 85 -9.11 -4.88 -21.57
C THR A 85 -8.33 -3.77 -20.88
N SER A 86 -8.32 -2.57 -21.47
CA SER A 86 -7.75 -1.35 -20.86
C SER A 86 -8.81 -0.36 -20.37
N ILE A 87 -10.10 -0.72 -20.43
CA ILE A 87 -11.21 0.16 -20.08
C ILE A 87 -12.15 -0.56 -19.12
N GLY A 88 -12.66 0.18 -18.14
CA GLY A 88 -13.64 -0.26 -17.15
C GLY A 88 -13.04 -0.51 -15.77
N THR A 89 -13.92 -0.75 -14.79
CA THR A 89 -13.58 -0.90 -13.37
C THR A 89 -12.46 -1.90 -13.11
N TRP A 90 -12.53 -3.09 -13.74
CA TRP A 90 -11.52 -4.13 -13.56
C TRP A 90 -10.16 -3.75 -14.14
N ALA A 91 -10.14 -3.02 -15.25
CA ALA A 91 -8.91 -2.52 -15.85
C ALA A 91 -8.27 -1.41 -14.99
N ALA A 92 -9.09 -0.53 -14.40
CA ALA A 92 -8.62 0.57 -13.55
C ALA A 92 -8.00 0.08 -12.22
N ILE A 93 -8.50 -1.03 -11.65
CA ILE A 93 -7.97 -1.60 -10.41
C ILE A 93 -6.47 -1.95 -10.52
N VAL A 94 -5.99 -2.38 -11.69
CA VAL A 94 -4.59 -2.79 -11.88
C VAL A 94 -3.60 -1.64 -11.64
N PRO A 95 -3.64 -0.52 -12.39
CA PRO A 95 -2.74 0.61 -12.15
C PRO A 95 -2.96 1.27 -10.79
N LEU A 96 -4.20 1.33 -10.30
CA LEU A 96 -4.50 1.84 -8.95
C LEU A 96 -3.79 1.03 -7.88
N SER A 97 -3.84 -0.31 -7.97
CA SER A 97 -3.19 -1.21 -7.03
C SER A 97 -1.66 -1.09 -7.07
N ILE A 98 -1.09 -1.05 -8.28
CA ILE A 98 0.37 -0.92 -8.48
C ILE A 98 0.88 0.42 -7.95
N ALA A 99 0.11 1.50 -8.12
CA ALA A 99 0.45 2.82 -7.59
C ALA A 99 0.31 2.89 -6.06
N ALA A 100 -0.78 2.34 -5.51
CA ALA A 100 -1.08 2.41 -4.08
C ALA A 100 -0.17 1.53 -3.22
N THR A 101 0.27 0.38 -3.73
CA THR A 101 1.14 -0.54 -2.99
C THR A 101 2.44 0.09 -2.47
N PRO A 102 3.31 0.71 -3.29
CA PRO A 102 4.53 1.36 -2.81
C PRO A 102 4.24 2.61 -1.98
N TYR A 103 3.15 3.33 -2.28
CA TYR A 103 2.73 4.48 -1.49
C TYR A 103 2.38 4.06 -0.06
N TYR A 104 1.53 3.04 0.09
CA TYR A 104 1.14 2.49 1.39
C TYR A 104 2.30 1.80 2.10
N ALA A 105 3.20 1.13 1.38
CA ALA A 105 4.41 0.54 1.97
C ALA A 105 5.25 1.60 2.71
N ARG A 106 5.37 2.80 2.14
CA ARG A 106 6.08 3.89 2.82
C ARG A 106 5.33 4.42 4.03
N ILE A 107 4.01 4.53 3.96
CA ILE A 107 3.19 4.92 5.11
C ILE A 107 3.34 3.91 6.24
N ALA A 108 3.20 2.62 5.94
CA ALA A 108 3.39 1.54 6.90
C ALA A 108 4.80 1.54 7.49
N GLU A 109 5.84 1.78 6.68
CA GLU A 109 7.22 1.93 7.17
C GLU A 109 7.33 3.05 8.20
N VAL A 110 6.73 4.23 7.95
CA VAL A 110 6.73 5.35 8.91
C VAL A 110 6.04 4.93 10.20
N SER A 111 4.84 4.35 10.12
CA SER A 111 4.09 3.87 11.29
C SER A 111 4.87 2.84 12.11
N LEU A 112 5.58 1.92 11.46
CA LEU A 112 6.39 0.90 12.13
C LEU A 112 7.64 1.49 12.80
N ARG A 113 8.20 2.58 12.26
CA ARG A 113 9.34 3.30 12.84
C ARG A 113 8.98 4.18 14.03
N GLU A 114 7.70 4.50 14.22
CA GLU A 114 7.21 5.25 15.38
C GLU A 114 7.22 4.40 16.66
N VAL A 115 7.30 3.07 16.54
CA VAL A 115 7.37 2.17 17.68
C VAL A 115 8.69 2.34 18.42
N ASP A 116 8.62 2.50 19.74
CA ASP A 116 9.80 2.67 20.59
C ASP A 116 10.76 1.48 20.48
N HIS A 117 12.03 1.76 20.16
CA HIS A 117 13.09 0.78 20.10
C HIS A 117 13.29 0.04 21.44
N GLY A 118 13.01 0.68 22.58
CA GLY A 118 13.06 0.06 23.90
C GLY A 118 12.11 -1.13 24.05
N LEU A 119 10.94 -1.11 23.40
CA LEU A 119 10.01 -2.24 23.37
C LEU A 119 10.59 -3.43 22.60
N ILE A 120 11.29 -3.14 21.49
CA ILE A 120 11.96 -4.14 20.66
C ILE A 120 13.12 -4.78 21.43
N GLU A 121 13.91 -3.98 22.14
CA GLU A 121 15.02 -4.45 22.97
C GLU A 121 14.53 -5.27 24.17
N ALA A 122 13.47 -4.82 24.85
CA ALA A 122 12.84 -5.57 25.93
C ALA A 122 12.34 -6.95 25.44
N ALA A 123 11.67 -6.99 24.28
CA ALA A 123 11.21 -8.24 23.69
C ALA A 123 12.36 -9.18 23.32
N ARG A 124 13.48 -8.65 22.81
CA ARG A 124 14.71 -9.43 22.57
C ARG A 124 15.31 -9.96 23.88
N ALA A 125 15.37 -9.14 24.93
CA ALA A 125 15.91 -9.53 26.23
C ALA A 125 15.07 -10.63 26.91
N MET A 126 13.76 -10.66 26.64
CA MET A 126 12.87 -11.75 27.07
C MET A 126 12.99 -13.04 26.23
N GLY A 127 13.91 -13.09 25.25
CA GLY A 127 14.13 -14.26 24.39
C GLY A 127 13.20 -14.34 23.18
N GLY A 128 12.47 -13.27 22.86
CA GLY A 128 11.60 -13.20 21.69
C GLY A 128 12.39 -13.35 20.39
N ASN A 129 11.98 -14.29 19.54
CA ASN A 129 12.57 -14.45 18.21
C ASN A 129 12.10 -13.33 17.26
N ARG A 130 12.71 -13.24 16.07
CA ARG A 130 12.41 -12.20 15.07
C ARG A 130 10.92 -12.11 14.73
N TRP A 131 10.25 -13.26 14.61
CA TRP A 131 8.84 -13.32 14.25
C TRP A 131 7.93 -12.93 15.42
N THR A 132 8.28 -13.34 16.64
CA THR A 132 7.62 -12.91 17.87
C THR A 132 7.65 -11.39 18.00
N ILE A 133 8.82 -10.77 17.83
CA ILE A 133 8.95 -9.30 17.91
C ILE A 133 8.05 -8.61 16.88
N ILE A 134 8.04 -9.09 15.64
CA ILE A 134 7.21 -8.51 14.58
C ILE A 134 5.72 -8.64 14.91
N ARG A 135 5.27 -9.84 15.24
CA ARG A 135 3.85 -10.17 15.37
C ARG A 135 3.24 -9.69 16.69
N GLU A 136 4.01 -9.70 17.76
CA GLU A 136 3.51 -9.45 19.12
C GLU A 136 3.87 -8.06 19.65
N VAL A 137 4.84 -7.37 19.03
CA VAL A 137 5.28 -6.04 19.48
C VAL A 137 5.17 -5.03 18.35
N LEU A 138 5.93 -5.18 17.27
CA LEU A 138 6.06 -4.14 16.26
C LEU A 138 4.73 -3.83 15.55
N VAL A 139 4.01 -4.85 15.06
CA VAL A 139 2.76 -4.66 14.33
C VAL A 139 1.61 -4.22 15.25
N PRO A 140 1.38 -4.84 16.44
CA PRO A 140 0.33 -4.41 17.36
C PRO A 140 0.52 -2.97 17.86
N GLU A 141 1.75 -2.58 18.21
CA GLU A 141 2.03 -1.21 18.70
C GLU A 141 1.91 -0.17 17.59
N ALA A 142 2.28 -0.52 16.34
CA ALA A 142 2.10 0.37 15.20
C ALA A 142 0.66 0.39 14.65
N LEU A 143 -0.22 -0.50 15.10
CA LEU A 143 -1.55 -0.72 14.51
C LEU A 143 -2.40 0.55 14.40
N PRO A 144 -2.47 1.45 15.42
CA PRO A 144 -3.25 2.69 15.31
C PRO A 144 -2.74 3.58 14.16
N SER A 145 -1.41 3.72 14.04
CA SER A 145 -0.78 4.52 12.99
C SER A 145 -0.94 3.86 11.61
N ILE A 146 -0.81 2.53 11.52
CA ILE A 146 -1.04 1.75 10.29
C ILE A 146 -2.49 1.92 9.78
N VAL A 147 -3.48 1.87 10.66
CA VAL A 147 -4.90 2.04 10.32
C VAL A 147 -5.19 3.48 9.89
N ALA A 148 -4.64 4.46 10.59
CA ALA A 148 -4.75 5.87 10.19
C ALA A 148 -4.13 6.11 8.81
N GLY A 149 -2.92 5.59 8.58
CA GLY A 149 -2.23 5.66 7.30
C GLY A 149 -2.96 4.94 6.17
N PHE A 150 -3.61 3.80 6.45
CA PHE A 150 -4.44 3.10 5.48
C PHE A 150 -5.67 3.93 5.11
N THR A 151 -6.28 4.60 6.08
CA THR A 151 -7.40 5.51 5.84
C THR A 151 -7.02 6.64 4.89
N VAL A 152 -5.85 7.25 5.08
CA VAL A 152 -5.30 8.28 4.15
C VAL A 152 -5.08 7.69 2.75
N THR A 153 -4.62 6.44 2.67
CA THR A 153 -4.43 5.74 1.38
C THR A 153 -5.75 5.55 0.66
N LEU A 154 -6.82 5.14 1.36
CA LEU A 154 -8.16 5.01 0.76
C LEU A 154 -8.69 6.35 0.25
N VAL A 155 -8.53 7.44 1.01
CA VAL A 155 -8.93 8.79 0.56
C VAL A 155 -8.17 9.19 -0.70
N THR A 156 -6.87 8.92 -0.75
CA THR A 156 -6.04 9.20 -1.93
C THR A 156 -6.48 8.37 -3.14
N LEU A 157 -6.84 7.10 -2.92
CA LEU A 157 -7.36 6.21 -3.95
C LEU A 157 -8.70 6.66 -4.52
N VAL A 158 -9.58 7.29 -3.73
CA VAL A 158 -10.82 7.89 -4.28
C VAL A 158 -10.48 8.93 -5.34
N GLY A 159 -9.54 9.84 -5.04
CA GLY A 159 -9.08 10.83 -6.01
C GLY A 159 -8.41 10.21 -7.24
N ALA A 160 -7.61 9.15 -7.05
CA ALA A 160 -6.97 8.44 -8.14
C ALA A 160 -7.97 7.66 -9.02
N SER A 161 -9.00 7.08 -8.42
CA SER A 161 -10.04 6.34 -9.14
C SER A 161 -10.90 7.24 -10.02
N ALA A 162 -11.04 8.52 -9.68
CA ALA A 162 -11.72 9.49 -10.53
C ALA A 162 -10.91 9.86 -11.78
N MET A 163 -9.59 9.62 -11.79
CA MET A 163 -8.71 9.83 -12.95
C MET A 163 -8.60 8.60 -13.85
N ALA A 164 -9.04 7.42 -13.39
CA ALA A 164 -8.85 6.12 -14.04
C ALA A 164 -10.10 5.68 -14.81
#